data_AF-G2G3G2-F1
#
_entry.id   AF-G2G3G2-F1
#
_cell.length_a   1.000
_cell.length_b   1.000
_cell.length_c   1.000
_cell.angle_alpha   90.00
_cell.angle_beta   90.00
_cell.angle_gamma   90.00
#
_symmetry.space_group_name_H-M   'P 1'
#
loop_
_entity.id
_entity.type
_entity.pdbx_description
1 polymer ?
#
loop_
_entity_poly.entity_id
_entity_poly.type
_entity_poly.pdbx_seq_one_letter_code
_entity_poly.pdbx_strand_id
1 'polypeptide(L)'
;MTLIHGGMMLVQQYVFLDIDAVQALTPAQVETYLASKGWTKAETEPPGGQIWTRPDHEPLPPHLTALPEYKPHLVWPGYVKSLTSTRFRDYAARICELLLALALFEHRLVADVLADVRALPATEIP
;
A
#
# COMPACT_ATOMS: atom_id res chain seq x y z
N MET A 1 32.55 9.51 6.37
CA MET A 1 31.36 10.38 6.42
C MET A 1 30.27 9.66 5.65
N THR A 2 29.47 8.86 6.34
CA THR A 2 28.51 7.93 5.75
C THR A 2 27.20 8.67 5.55
N LEU A 3 26.80 8.89 4.29
CA LEU A 3 25.53 9.51 3.94
C LEU A 3 24.39 8.59 4.39
N ILE A 4 23.75 8.97 5.49
CA ILE A 4 22.50 8.38 5.95
C ILE A 4 21.44 8.73 4.89
N HIS A 5 21.14 7.78 4.00
CA HIS A 5 20.02 7.83 3.03
C HIS A 5 18.64 7.69 3.72
N GLY A 6 18.54 8.06 5.00
CA GLY A 6 17.45 7.69 5.91
C GLY A 6 16.30 8.68 6.02
N GLY A 7 16.01 9.47 4.99
CA GLY A 7 15.04 10.56 5.13
C GLY A 7 14.41 11.03 3.84
N MET A 8 13.84 10.11 3.05
CA MET A 8 12.95 10.54 1.98
C MET A 8 11.63 10.99 2.63
N MET A 9 11.37 12.30 2.63
CA MET A 9 10.13 12.86 3.20
C MET A 9 8.92 12.32 2.43
N LEU A 10 7.88 11.88 3.14
CA LEU A 10 6.55 11.49 2.58
C LEU A 10 6.03 12.48 1.51
N VAL A 11 6.34 13.77 1.65
CA VAL A 11 5.99 14.83 0.68
C VAL A 11 6.62 14.61 -0.69
N GLN A 12 7.88 14.13 -0.77
CA GLN A 12 8.50 13.81 -2.06
C GLN A 12 7.87 12.59 -2.73
N GLN A 13 7.33 11.64 -1.97
CA GLN A 13 6.68 10.46 -2.54
C GLN A 13 5.33 10.80 -3.21
N TYR A 14 4.56 11.75 -2.66
CA TYR A 14 3.30 12.21 -3.27
C TYR A 14 3.47 12.88 -4.64
N VAL A 15 4.62 13.53 -4.90
CA VAL A 15 4.86 14.28 -6.14
C VAL A 15 5.04 13.37 -7.37
N PHE A 16 5.26 12.07 -7.17
CA PHE A 16 5.54 11.11 -8.27
C PHE A 16 4.38 10.18 -8.63
N LEU A 17 3.22 10.29 -7.98
CA LEU A 17 2.07 9.44 -8.30
C LEU A 17 1.23 10.07 -9.42
N ASP A 18 1.32 9.49 -10.61
CA ASP A 18 0.37 9.74 -11.70
C ASP A 18 -1.00 9.19 -11.30
N ILE A 19 -1.94 10.08 -11.01
CA ILE A 19 -3.29 9.72 -10.52
C ILE A 19 -4.07 8.91 -11.56
N ASP A 20 -3.87 9.16 -12.86
CA ASP A 20 -4.54 8.38 -13.91
C ASP A 20 -4.00 6.95 -13.91
N ALA A 21 -2.69 6.78 -13.73
CA ALA A 21 -2.07 5.46 -13.60
C ALA A 21 -2.52 4.73 -12.33
N VAL A 22 -2.69 5.43 -11.21
CA VAL A 22 -3.24 4.85 -9.97
C VAL A 22 -4.69 4.44 -10.15
N GLN A 23 -5.51 5.28 -10.78
CA GLN A 23 -6.93 5.00 -11.01
C GLN A 23 -7.15 3.81 -11.95
N ALA A 24 -6.19 3.54 -12.84
CA ALA A 24 -6.23 2.41 -13.76
C ALA A 24 -5.87 1.05 -13.12
N LEU A 25 -5.31 1.04 -11.90
CA LEU A 25 -5.02 -0.21 -11.20
C LEU A 25 -6.33 -0.95 -10.91
N THR A 26 -6.33 -2.27 -11.08
CA THR A 26 -7.47 -3.11 -10.69
C THR A 26 -7.27 -3.70 -9.30
N PRO A 27 -8.36 -3.99 -8.56
CA PRO A 27 -8.30 -4.76 -7.32
C PRO A 27 -7.50 -6.06 -7.45
N ALA A 28 -7.63 -6.77 -8.57
CA ALA A 28 -6.92 -8.02 -8.84
C ALA A 28 -5.40 -7.82 -8.95
N GLN A 29 -4.93 -6.73 -9.56
CA GLN A 29 -3.50 -6.41 -9.61
C GLN A 29 -2.95 -6.14 -8.21
N VAL A 30 -3.68 -5.35 -7.41
CA VAL A 30 -3.28 -5.03 -6.03
C VAL A 30 -3.23 -6.28 -5.17
N GLU A 31 -4.26 -7.13 -5.26
CA GLU A 31 -4.32 -8.41 -4.54
C GLU A 31 -3.19 -9.36 -4.96
N THR A 32 -2.93 -9.49 -6.26
CA THR A 32 -1.84 -10.30 -6.79
C THR A 32 -0.48 -9.80 -6.30
N TYR A 33 -0.29 -8.48 -6.27
CA TYR A 33 0.94 -7.86 -5.77
C TYR A 33 1.17 -8.23 -4.30
N LEU A 34 0.17 -7.96 -3.45
CA LEU A 34 0.23 -8.23 -2.02
C LEU A 34 0.55 -9.70 -1.73
N ALA A 35 -0.17 -10.62 -2.38
CA ALA A 35 0.07 -12.05 -2.26
C ALA A 35 1.49 -12.45 -2.70
N SER A 36 1.98 -11.90 -3.82
CA SER A 36 3.34 -12.19 -4.32
C SER A 36 4.46 -11.69 -3.39
N LYS A 37 4.18 -10.67 -2.58
CA LYS A 37 5.09 -10.11 -1.57
C LYS A 37 4.95 -10.76 -0.19
N GLY A 38 4.11 -11.79 -0.07
CA GLY A 38 3.91 -12.54 1.18
C GLY A 38 2.98 -11.85 2.19
N TRP A 39 2.22 -10.82 1.77
CA TRP A 39 1.16 -10.28 2.62
C TRP A 39 0.02 -11.31 2.73
N THR A 40 -0.58 -11.38 3.92
CA THR A 40 -1.66 -12.33 4.19
C THR A 40 -2.97 -11.58 4.31
N LYS A 41 -4.03 -12.10 3.67
CA LYS A 41 -5.38 -11.52 3.78
C LYS A 41 -5.95 -11.85 5.16
N ALA A 42 -6.11 -10.84 6.02
CA ALA A 42 -6.54 -11.02 7.40
C ALA A 42 -8.06 -10.93 7.55
N GLU A 43 -8.68 -9.94 6.90
CA GLU A 43 -10.12 -9.68 7.04
C GLU A 43 -10.70 -9.06 5.75
N THR A 44 -11.99 -9.29 5.50
CA THR A 44 -12.76 -8.52 4.52
C THR A 44 -13.70 -7.56 5.27
N GLU A 45 -13.53 -6.27 5.04
CA GLU A 45 -14.30 -5.19 5.68
C GLU A 45 -15.44 -4.73 4.75
N PRO A 46 -16.72 -4.93 5.11
CA PRO A 46 -17.84 -4.41 4.32
C PRO A 46 -17.79 -2.88 4.19
N PRO A 47 -18.13 -2.29 3.02
CA PRO A 47 -18.76 -2.92 1.85
C PRO A 47 -17.79 -3.40 0.76
N GLY A 48 -16.48 -3.41 0.99
CA GLY A 48 -15.52 -3.78 -0.07
C GLY A 48 -14.06 -3.45 0.20
N GLY A 49 -13.65 -3.42 1.46
CA GLY A 49 -12.26 -3.37 1.87
C GLY A 49 -11.71 -4.77 2.12
N GLN A 50 -10.42 -4.96 1.88
CA GLN A 50 -9.67 -6.11 2.36
C GLN A 50 -8.50 -5.62 3.19
N ILE A 51 -8.35 -6.17 4.39
CA ILE A 51 -7.24 -5.88 5.28
C ILE A 51 -6.17 -6.94 5.07
N TRP A 52 -4.95 -6.49 4.82
CA TRP A 52 -3.78 -7.33 4.57
C TRP A 52 -2.75 -7.11 5.67
N THR A 53 -2.25 -8.20 6.24
CA THR A 53 -1.18 -8.21 7.23
C THR A 53 0.18 -8.40 6.57
N ARG A 54 1.17 -7.69 7.10
CA ARG A 54 2.58 -7.83 6.73
C ARG A 54 3.08 -9.24 7.08
N PRO A 55 3.98 -9.84 6.28
CA PRO A 55 4.68 -11.07 6.68
C PRO A 55 5.46 -10.87 8.00
N ASP A 56 5.45 -11.90 8.84
CA ASP A 56 5.84 -11.94 10.27
C ASP A 56 7.32 -11.64 10.60
N HIS A 57 8.02 -10.68 9.96
CA HIS A 57 9.48 -10.59 10.16
C HIS A 57 10.10 -9.20 10.25
N GLU A 58 9.34 -8.11 10.16
CA GLU A 58 9.97 -6.81 10.02
C GLU A 58 9.46 -5.79 11.03
N PRO A 59 10.36 -5.22 11.87
CA PRO A 59 9.99 -4.23 12.87
C PRO A 59 9.41 -3.00 12.18
N LEU A 60 8.55 -2.31 12.90
CA LEU A 60 8.01 -1.04 12.43
C LEU A 60 9.12 0.00 12.39
N PRO A 61 9.12 0.91 11.40
CA PRO A 61 9.97 2.07 11.44
C PRO A 61 9.84 2.78 12.81
N PRO A 62 10.94 3.26 13.42
CA PRO A 62 10.91 3.85 14.77
C PRO A 62 9.96 5.05 14.94
N HIS A 63 9.62 5.74 13.84
CA HIS A 63 8.67 6.85 13.85
C HIS A 63 7.20 6.40 13.90
N LEU A 64 6.90 5.12 13.59
CA LEU A 64 5.56 4.54 13.66
C LEU A 64 5.30 3.79 14.98
N THR A 65 6.33 3.30 15.67
CA THR A 65 6.21 2.67 16.99
C THR A 65 5.70 3.61 18.09
N ALA A 66 5.77 4.93 17.86
CA ALA A 66 5.35 5.95 18.81
C ALA A 66 3.90 6.45 18.61
N LEU A 67 3.18 5.94 17.60
CA LEU A 67 1.80 6.38 17.34
C LEU A 67 0.83 5.72 18.34
N PRO A 68 -0.04 6.49 19.00
CA PRO A 68 -1.01 5.95 19.95
C PRO A 68 -2.00 5.02 19.25
N GLU A 69 -2.45 3.99 19.97
CA GLU A 69 -3.34 2.93 19.47
C GLU A 69 -4.73 3.40 18.99
N TYR A 70 -5.00 4.70 19.07
CA TYR A 70 -6.26 5.30 18.66
C TYR A 70 -6.07 6.03 17.33
N LYS A 71 -6.36 5.36 16.20
CA LYS A 71 -6.96 5.99 15.01
C LYS A 71 -7.45 4.97 13.97
N PRO A 72 -8.57 5.29 13.27
CA PRO A 72 -9.33 4.35 12.45
C PRO A 72 -8.66 4.10 11.10
N HIS A 73 -8.46 2.83 10.73
CA HIS A 73 -8.24 2.29 9.37
C HIS A 73 -7.14 2.90 8.47
N LEU A 74 -6.41 3.91 8.94
CA LEU A 74 -5.34 4.62 8.24
C LEU A 74 -4.01 3.94 8.60
N VAL A 75 -3.68 2.87 7.87
CA VAL A 75 -2.34 2.25 7.89
C VAL A 75 -1.85 1.98 9.32
N TRP A 76 -2.50 1.02 10.00
CA TRP A 76 -1.94 0.54 11.26
C TRP A 76 -0.57 -0.08 10.97
N PRO A 77 0.43 0.10 11.84
CA PRO A 77 1.70 -0.58 11.70
C PRO A 77 1.53 -2.10 11.46
N GLY A 78 1.89 -2.57 10.27
CA GLY A 78 1.77 -3.99 9.87
C GLY A 78 0.51 -4.35 9.07
N TYR A 79 -0.34 -3.37 8.72
CA TYR A 79 -1.55 -3.62 7.93
C TYR A 79 -1.73 -2.60 6.81
N VAL A 80 -2.27 -3.04 5.68
CA VAL A 80 -2.75 -2.17 4.59
C VAL A 80 -4.18 -2.55 4.20
N LYS A 81 -4.91 -1.59 3.62
CA LYS A 81 -6.27 -1.80 3.13
C LYS A 81 -6.31 -1.66 1.61
N SER A 82 -6.69 -2.72 0.92
CA SER A 82 -7.04 -2.67 -0.51
C SER A 82 -8.56 -2.58 -0.68
N LEU A 83 -9.00 -2.13 -1.85
CA LEU A 83 -10.42 -2.09 -2.22
C LEU A 83 -10.73 -3.21 -3.21
N THR A 84 -11.91 -3.81 -3.09
CA THR A 84 -12.40 -4.88 -3.97
C THR A 84 -13.06 -4.37 -5.24
N SER A 85 -13.26 -3.06 -5.39
CA SER A 85 -13.92 -2.47 -6.55
C SER A 85 -13.35 -1.10 -6.89
N THR A 86 -13.34 -0.76 -8.18
CA THR A 86 -13.01 0.59 -8.67
C THR A 86 -14.18 1.57 -8.56
N ARG A 87 -15.37 1.11 -8.14
CA ARG A 87 -16.59 1.93 -8.08
C ARG A 87 -16.63 2.92 -6.90
N PHE A 88 -15.69 2.83 -5.97
CA PHE A 88 -15.60 3.77 -4.86
C PHE A 88 -15.18 5.15 -5.37
N ARG A 89 -15.90 6.20 -4.95
CA ARG A 89 -15.61 7.59 -5.35
C ARG A 89 -14.17 8.01 -4.98
N ASP A 90 -13.66 7.48 -3.88
CA ASP A 90 -12.32 7.74 -3.34
C ASP A 90 -11.30 6.66 -3.72
N TYR A 91 -11.58 5.80 -4.71
CA TYR A 91 -10.72 4.68 -5.09
C TYR A 91 -9.25 5.07 -5.28
N ALA A 92 -8.97 6.07 -6.13
CA ALA A 92 -7.61 6.50 -6.40
C ALA A 92 -6.89 7.00 -5.14
N ALA A 93 -7.59 7.73 -4.26
CA ALA A 93 -7.01 8.20 -3.00
C ALA A 93 -6.63 7.03 -2.08
N ARG A 94 -7.50 6.00 -1.98
CA ARG A 94 -7.24 4.80 -1.18
C ARG A 94 -6.11 3.95 -1.72
N ILE A 95 -6.01 3.82 -3.05
CA ILE A 95 -4.88 3.11 -3.66
C ILE A 95 -3.59 3.91 -3.50
N CYS A 96 -3.60 5.24 -3.60
CA CYS A 96 -2.45 6.08 -3.27
C CYS A 96 -1.96 5.85 -1.82
N GLU A 97 -2.88 5.87 -0.84
CA GLU A 97 -2.57 5.58 0.57
C GLU A 97 -1.90 4.21 0.72
N LEU A 98 -2.44 3.18 0.05
CA LEU A 98 -1.88 1.83 0.06
C LEU A 98 -0.49 1.77 -0.57
N LEU A 99 -0.28 2.38 -1.75
CA LEU A 99 1.01 2.35 -2.45
C LEU A 99 2.09 3.06 -1.64
N LEU A 100 1.75 4.18 -0.98
CA LEU A 100 2.67 4.88 -0.09
C LEU A 100 3.05 4.03 1.14
N ALA A 101 2.08 3.33 1.73
CA ALA A 101 2.34 2.41 2.82
C ALA A 101 3.26 1.27 2.38
N LEU A 102 2.99 0.66 1.22
CA LEU A 102 3.84 -0.39 0.65
C LEU A 102 5.26 0.12 0.37
N ALA A 103 5.41 1.30 -0.23
CA ALA A 103 6.71 1.91 -0.48
C ALA A 103 7.50 2.17 0.82
N LEU A 104 6.81 2.58 1.88
CA LEU A 104 7.40 2.76 3.21
C LEU A 104 7.88 1.41 3.79
N PHE A 105 7.07 0.36 3.71
CA PHE A 105 7.42 -0.97 4.23
C PHE A 105 8.48 -1.67 3.40
N GLU A 106 8.50 -1.47 2.09
CA GLU A 106 9.48 -2.06 1.17
C GLU A 106 10.77 -1.23 1.03
N HIS A 107 10.85 -0.08 1.70
CA HIS A 107 12.00 0.84 1.62
C HIS A 107 12.35 1.26 0.17
N ARG A 108 11.33 1.47 -0.68
CA ARG A 108 11.48 1.80 -2.11
C ARG A 108 10.72 3.07 -2.49
N LEU A 109 10.94 3.55 -3.72
CA LEU A 109 10.15 4.66 -4.27
C LEU A 109 8.73 4.17 -4.56
N VAL A 110 7.73 5.01 -4.29
CA VAL A 110 6.33 4.68 -4.59
C VAL A 110 6.08 4.48 -6.09
N ALA A 111 6.85 5.16 -6.95
CA ALA A 111 6.80 4.97 -8.40
C ALA A 111 7.21 3.55 -8.82
N ASP A 112 8.19 2.95 -8.14
CA ASP A 112 8.62 1.58 -8.42
C ASP A 112 7.55 0.56 -8.01
N VAL A 113 6.92 0.78 -6.85
CA VAL A 113 5.79 -0.06 -6.39
C VAL A 113 4.62 0.05 -7.37
N LEU A 114 4.27 1.27 -7.81
CA LEU A 114 3.24 1.47 -8.82
C LEU A 114 3.57 0.74 -10.13
N ALA A 115 4.81 0.84 -10.61
CA ALA A 115 5.25 0.17 -11.83
C ALA A 115 5.14 -1.37 -11.70
N ASP A 116 5.57 -1.93 -10.57
CA ASP A 116 5.50 -3.37 -10.30
C ASP A 116 4.03 -3.85 -10.26
N VAL A 117 3.14 -3.14 -9.57
CA VAL A 117 1.70 -3.48 -9.50
C VAL A 117 1.07 -3.41 -10.89
N ARG A 118 1.39 -2.38 -11.67
CA ARG A 118 0.82 -2.17 -13.01
C ARG A 118 1.29 -3.21 -14.04
N ALA A 119 2.42 -3.85 -13.80
CA ALA A 119 2.94 -4.93 -14.64
C ALA A 119 2.20 -6.27 -14.42
N LEU A 120 1.40 -6.39 -13.36
CA LEU A 120 0.63 -7.59 -13.08
C LEU A 120 -0.63 -7.69 -13.97
N PRO A 121 -1.10 -8.91 -14.26
CA PRO A 121 -2.31 -9.11 -15.05
C PRO A 121 -3.54 -8.51 -14.33
N ALA A 122 -4.39 -7.81 -15.10
CA ALA A 122 -5.60 -7.16 -14.59
C ALA A 122 -6.77 -8.12 -14.33
N THR A 123 -6.64 -9.38 -14.75
CA THR A 123 -7.70 -10.38 -14.76
C THR A 123 -8.10 -10.80 -13.34
N GLU A 124 -9.40 -10.80 -13.04
CA GLU A 124 -9.93 -11.38 -11.81
C GLU A 124 -9.54 -12.86 -11.74
N ILE A 125 -8.99 -13.28 -10.59
CA ILE A 125 -8.80 -14.70 -10.30
C ILE A 125 -10.21 -15.32 -10.28
N PRO A 126 -10.49 -16.36 -11.10
CA PRO A 126 -11.82 -16.94 -11.24
C PRO A 126 -12.38 -17.53 -9.94
#